data_AF-A0A7C1XI92-F1
#
_entry.id   AF-A0A7C1XI92-F1
#
_cell.length_a   1.000
_cell.length_b   1.000
_cell.length_c   1.000
_cell.angle_alpha   90.00
_cell.angle_beta   90.00
_cell.angle_gamma   90.00
#
_symmetry.space_group_name_H-M   'P 1'
#
loop_
_entity.id
_entity.type
_entity.pdbx_description
1 polymer ?
#
loop_
_entity_poly.entity_id
_entity_poly.type
_entity_poly.pdbx_seq_one_letter_code
_entity_poly.pdbx_strand_id
1 'polypeptide(L)'
;MTSNYIKAANLQALKPGNMLKVRLDNKNILLANIDGKIYAIDDQCSHEDASLYNGALKGDCVECPLHGSHFNFKSGEPMQLPATEAVRTYAVKIENNEILIAL
;
A
#
# COMPACT_ATOMS: atom_id res chain seq x y z
N MET A 1 -16.59 -13.40 -11.49
CA MET A 1 -16.02 -13.49 -10.13
C MET A 1 -16.12 -12.10 -9.52
N THR A 2 -17.09 -11.86 -8.64
CA THR A 2 -17.25 -10.58 -7.95
C THR A 2 -16.15 -10.49 -6.90
N SER A 3 -15.14 -9.64 -7.13
CA SER A 3 -14.19 -9.27 -6.08
C SER A 3 -14.96 -8.79 -4.85
N ASN A 4 -14.72 -9.40 -3.70
CA ASN A 4 -15.36 -8.97 -2.47
C ASN A 4 -14.61 -7.73 -1.95
N TYR A 5 -15.29 -6.60 -1.92
CA TYR A 5 -14.72 -5.35 -1.39
C TYR A 5 -14.92 -5.30 0.12
N ILE A 6 -13.83 -5.13 0.86
CA ILE A 6 -13.85 -5.04 2.33
C ILE A 6 -13.46 -3.62 2.73
N LYS A 7 -14.17 -3.07 3.72
CA LYS A 7 -13.86 -1.76 4.29
C LYS A 7 -12.51 -1.78 4.99
N ALA A 8 -11.62 -0.89 4.55
CA ALA A 8 -10.27 -0.74 5.07
C ALA A 8 -10.15 0.37 6.11
N ALA A 9 -10.63 1.57 5.77
CA ALA A 9 -10.54 2.76 6.62
C ALA A 9 -11.48 3.85 6.13
N ASN A 10 -11.75 4.84 6.98
CA ASN A 10 -12.40 6.07 6.55
C ASN A 10 -11.44 6.90 5.68
N LEU A 11 -11.93 7.52 4.60
CA LEU A 11 -11.10 8.33 3.69
C LEU A 11 -10.38 9.48 4.41
N GLN A 12 -11.02 10.09 5.42
CA GLN A 12 -10.44 11.21 6.17
C GLN A 12 -9.29 10.79 7.10
N ALA A 13 -9.16 9.50 7.41
CA ALA A 13 -8.05 8.98 8.20
C ALA A 13 -6.71 9.00 7.43
N LEU A 14 -6.75 9.11 6.09
CA LEU A 14 -5.58 9.06 5.23
C LEU A 14 -5.47 10.33 4.37
N LYS A 15 -4.83 11.36 4.92
CA LYS A 15 -4.60 12.64 4.23
C LYS A 15 -3.59 12.49 3.07
N PRO A 16 -3.64 13.34 2.04
CA PRO A 16 -2.64 13.36 0.98
C PRO A 16 -1.20 13.46 1.52
N GLY A 17 -0.29 12.70 0.90
CA GLY A 17 1.12 12.61 1.30
C GLY A 17 1.40 11.66 2.46
N ASN A 18 0.39 10.96 2.99
CA ASN A 18 0.56 10.02 4.09
C ASN A 18 0.30 8.57 3.67
N MET A 19 0.72 7.67 4.56
CA MET A 19 0.45 6.23 4.48
C MET A 19 -0.35 5.76 5.70
N LEU A 20 -1.08 4.66 5.54
CA LEU A 20 -1.81 3.99 6.61
C LEU A 20 -1.72 2.48 6.43
N LYS A 21 -1.29 1.77 7.47
CA LYS A 21 -1.35 0.31 7.53
C LYS A 21 -2.70 -0.15 8.05
N VAL A 22 -3.30 -1.13 7.37
CA VAL A 22 -4.53 -1.81 7.78
C VAL A 22 -4.33 -3.32 7.80
N ARG A 23 -5.14 -4.03 8.58
CA ARG A 23 -5.18 -5.50 8.59
C ARG A 23 -6.56 -5.99 8.17
N LEU A 24 -6.63 -6.70 7.04
CA LEU A 24 -7.87 -7.23 6.46
C LEU A 24 -7.67 -8.70 6.10
N ASP A 25 -8.57 -9.58 6.53
CA ASP A 25 -8.53 -11.02 6.24
C ASP A 25 -7.14 -11.66 6.42
N ASN A 26 -6.51 -11.37 7.58
CA ASN A 26 -5.15 -11.79 7.94
C ASN A 26 -4.00 -11.28 7.05
N LYS A 27 -4.24 -10.29 6.18
CA LYS A 27 -3.21 -9.61 5.39
C LYS A 27 -2.94 -8.22 5.95
N ASN A 28 -1.66 -7.84 6.01
CA ASN A 28 -1.26 -6.47 6.28
C ASN A 28 -1.14 -5.73 4.94
N ILE A 29 -1.89 -4.64 4.80
CA ILE A 29 -1.96 -3.85 3.56
C ILE A 29 -1.54 -2.42 3.87
N LEU A 30 -0.66 -1.88 3.05
CA LEU A 30 -0.22 -0.50 3.12
C LEU A 30 -1.02 0.34 2.13
N LEU A 31 -1.75 1.32 2.66
CA LEU A 31 -2.45 2.33 1.89
C LEU A 31 -1.57 3.58 1.78
N ALA A 32 -1.60 4.24 0.62
CA ALA A 32 -1.03 5.58 0.45
C ALA A 32 -2.01 6.49 -0.26
N ASN A 33 -2.02 7.77 0.14
CA ASN A 33 -2.72 8.83 -0.57
C ASN A 33 -1.71 9.68 -1.32
N ILE A 34 -1.61 9.42 -2.62
CA ILE A 34 -0.70 10.11 -3.53
C ILE A 34 -1.55 11.13 -4.31
N ASP A 35 -1.35 12.41 -4.01
CA ASP A 35 -2.04 13.54 -4.63
C ASP A 35 -3.57 13.43 -4.66
N GLY A 36 -4.16 12.90 -3.58
CA GLY A 36 -5.62 12.73 -3.44
C GLY A 36 -6.14 11.38 -3.94
N LYS A 37 -5.30 10.54 -4.55
CA LYS A 37 -5.68 9.21 -5.02
C LYS A 37 -5.12 8.13 -4.10
N ILE A 38 -6.00 7.19 -3.72
CA ILE A 38 -5.66 6.09 -2.82
C ILE A 38 -5.13 4.90 -3.61
N TYR A 39 -4.02 4.35 -3.13
CA TYR A 39 -3.39 3.13 -3.62
C TYR A 39 -3.18 2.15 -2.47
N ALA A 40 -3.05 0.87 -2.80
CA ALA A 40 -2.90 -0.20 -1.82
C ALA A 40 -1.95 -1.28 -2.35
N ILE A 41 -0.97 -1.63 -1.52
CA ILE A 41 -0.02 -2.74 -1.76
C ILE A 41 0.10 -3.61 -0.51
N ASP A 42 0.73 -4.79 -0.63
CA ASP A 42 1.20 -5.52 0.54
C ASP A 42 2.10 -4.62 1.41
N ASP A 43 1.92 -4.67 2.72
CA ASP A 43 2.80 -3.97 3.67
C ASP A 43 4.14 -4.70 3.85
N GLN A 44 4.21 -5.97 3.49
CA GLN A 44 5.43 -6.76 3.62
C GLN A 44 6.39 -6.47 2.46
N CYS A 45 7.62 -6.07 2.77
CA CYS A 45 8.69 -5.98 1.79
C CYS A 45 8.93 -7.35 1.15
N SER A 46 9.04 -7.42 -0.18
CA SER A 46 9.30 -8.67 -0.90
C SER A 46 10.74 -9.17 -0.77
N HIS A 47 11.67 -8.34 -0.29
CA HIS A 47 13.07 -8.70 -0.08
C HIS A 47 13.29 -9.48 1.22
N GLU A 48 12.75 -9.00 2.35
CA GLU A 48 12.96 -9.60 3.67
C GLU A 48 11.85 -9.17 4.66
N ASP A 49 11.91 -9.64 5.90
CA ASP A 49 10.92 -9.39 6.93
C ASP A 49 10.90 -7.93 7.44
N ALA A 50 10.33 -7.02 6.65
CA ALA A 50 10.16 -5.62 6.98
C ALA A 50 8.77 -5.10 6.58
N SER A 51 8.12 -4.39 7.51
CA SER A 51 6.90 -3.63 7.25
C SER A 51 7.24 -2.30 6.56
N LEU A 52 6.75 -2.13 5.33
CA LEU A 52 6.91 -0.94 4.51
C LEU A 52 6.25 0.29 5.14
N TYR A 53 5.22 0.11 5.97
CA TYR A 53 4.61 1.19 6.75
C TYR A 53 5.60 1.95 7.64
N ASN A 54 6.64 1.28 8.14
CA ASN A 54 7.69 1.92 8.94
C ASN A 54 8.70 2.69 8.08
N GLY A 55 8.54 2.66 6.75
CA GLY A 55 9.33 3.38 5.77
C GLY A 55 8.81 4.79 5.49
N ALA A 56 9.12 5.29 4.29
CA ALA A 56 8.76 6.65 3.89
C ALA A 56 8.10 6.68 2.51
N LEU A 57 7.08 7.54 2.34
CA LEU A 57 6.52 7.84 1.03
C LEU A 57 7.47 8.75 0.24
N LYS A 58 7.87 8.32 -0.96
CA LYS A 58 8.77 9.02 -1.88
C LYS A 58 8.09 9.13 -3.25
N GLY A 59 7.40 10.25 -3.47
CA GLY A 59 6.59 10.43 -4.68
C GLY A 59 5.48 9.40 -4.75
N ASP A 60 5.54 8.50 -5.73
CA ASP A 60 4.59 7.38 -5.89
C ASP A 60 5.12 6.03 -5.41
N CYS A 61 6.22 6.03 -4.66
CA CYS A 61 6.84 4.83 -4.10
C CYS A 61 6.89 4.85 -2.57
N VAL A 62 6.95 3.68 -1.93
CA VAL A 62 7.39 3.54 -0.54
C VAL A 62 8.84 3.08 -0.50
N GLU A 63 9.67 3.78 0.27
CA GLU A 63 11.04 3.36 0.61
C GLU A 63 10.99 2.42 1.82
N CYS A 64 11.49 1.19 1.65
CA CYS A 64 11.63 0.21 2.71
C CYS A 64 12.62 0.70 3.77
N PRO A 65 12.27 0.67 5.07
CA PRO A 65 13.12 1.20 6.14
C PRO A 65 14.36 0.36 6.41
N LEU A 66 14.41 -0.90 5.93
CA LEU A 66 15.49 -1.82 6.26
C LEU A 66 16.70 -1.63 5.34
N HIS A 67 16.52 -1.80 4.02
CA HIS A 67 17.60 -1.75 3.03
C HIS A 67 17.36 -0.75 1.90
N GLY A 68 16.33 0.10 2.00
CA GLY A 68 16.10 1.21 1.08
C GLY A 68 15.46 0.86 -0.27
N SER A 69 15.02 -0.38 -0.51
CA SER A 69 14.25 -0.69 -1.73
C SER A 69 12.99 0.14 -1.84
N HIS A 70 12.71 0.63 -3.03
CA HIS A 70 11.51 1.43 -3.31
C HIS A 70 10.49 0.57 -4.06
N PHE A 71 9.21 0.65 -3.67
CA PHE A 71 8.12 -0.05 -4.35
C PHE A 71 7.09 0.93 -4.89
N ASN A 72 6.77 0.84 -6.17
CA ASN A 72 5.77 1.72 -6.79
C ASN A 72 4.34 1.31 -6.36
N PHE A 73 3.56 2.24 -5.82
CA PHE A 73 2.19 1.93 -5.35
C PHE A 73 1.19 1.58 -6.46
N LYS A 74 1.48 1.90 -7.73
CA LYS A 74 0.59 1.65 -8.88
C LYS A 74 0.78 0.25 -9.45
N SER A 75 2.02 -0.23 -9.50
CA SER A 75 2.38 -1.53 -10.11
C SER A 75 2.86 -2.57 -9.11
N GLY A 76 3.32 -2.16 -7.93
CA GLY A 76 3.99 -3.04 -6.95
C GLY A 76 5.46 -3.30 -7.25
N GLU A 77 5.97 -2.86 -8.41
CA GLU A 77 7.33 -3.16 -8.87
C GLU A 77 8.40 -2.51 -7.98
N PRO A 78 9.50 -3.22 -7.68
CA PRO A 78 10.65 -2.63 -7.03
C PRO A 78 11.42 -1.75 -8.02
N MET A 79 11.75 -0.54 -7.60
CA MET A 79 12.48 0.45 -8.40
C MET A 79 13.96 0.52 -8.02
N GLN A 80 14.33 -0.08 -6.90
CA GLN A 80 15.69 -0.09 -6.37
C GLN A 80 15.99 -1.41 -5.67
N LEU A 81 17.19 -1.96 -5.94
CA LEU A 81 17.76 -3.09 -5.23
C LEU A 81 17.83 -2.82 -3.71
N PRO A 82 17.82 -3.86 -2.86
CA PRO A 82 17.97 -5.28 -3.19
C PRO A 82 16.69 -6.05 -3.57
N ALA A 83 15.48 -5.49 -3.39
CA ALA A 83 14.25 -6.14 -3.83
C ALA A 83 14.23 -6.34 -5.36
N THR A 84 13.80 -7.53 -5.79
CA THR A 84 13.66 -7.89 -7.22
C THR A 84 12.27 -8.38 -7.58
N GLU A 85 11.43 -8.67 -6.59
CA GLU A 85 10.06 -9.16 -6.78
C GLU A 85 9.05 -8.06 -6.46
N ALA A 86 7.97 -7.97 -7.25
CA ALA A 86 6.88 -7.05 -7.00
C ALA A 86 6.08 -7.43 -5.75
N VAL A 87 5.62 -6.43 -5.02
CA VAL A 87 4.59 -6.60 -3.99
C VAL A 87 3.20 -6.62 -4.63
N ARG A 88 2.23 -7.30 -4.01
CA ARG A 88 0.87 -7.33 -4.57
C ARG A 88 0.23 -5.96 -4.49
N THR A 89 -0.39 -5.51 -5.57
CA THR A 89 -1.31 -4.35 -5.57
C THR A 89 -2.75 -4.81 -5.34
N TYR A 90 -3.58 -3.95 -4.76
CA TYR A 90 -5.00 -4.19 -4.55
C TYR A 90 -5.87 -3.15 -5.25
N ALA A 91 -7.01 -3.58 -5.80
CA ALA A 91 -7.98 -2.64 -6.34
C ALA A 91 -8.66 -1.88 -5.20
N VAL A 92 -8.66 -0.55 -5.32
CA VAL A 92 -9.24 0.38 -4.35
C VAL A 92 -10.50 0.99 -4.92
N LYS A 93 -11.55 1.06 -4.11
CA LYS A 93 -12.79 1.78 -4.41
C LYS A 93 -13.12 2.72 -3.27
N ILE A 94 -13.62 3.92 -3.57
CA ILE A 94 -14.09 4.87 -2.57
C ILE A 94 -15.60 4.97 -2.70
N GLU A 95 -16.32 4.68 -1.61
CA GLU A 95 -17.78 4.82 -1.53
C GLU A 95 -18.17 5.37 -0.16
N ASN A 96 -19.09 6.33 -0.11
CA ASN A 96 -19.60 6.90 1.14
C ASN A 96 -18.50 7.32 2.14
N ASN A 97 -17.42 7.93 1.63
CA ASN A 97 -16.26 8.37 2.42
C ASN A 97 -15.49 7.21 3.11
N GLU A 98 -15.61 6.00 2.58
CA GLU A 98 -14.89 4.80 3.01
C GLU A 98 -13.96 4.29 1.91
N ILE A 99 -12.77 3.85 2.31
CA ILE A 99 -11.81 3.16 1.45
C ILE A 99 -12.16 1.67 1.50
N LEU A 100 -12.45 1.10 0.34
CA LEU A 100 -12.75 -0.31 0.15
C LEU A 100 -11.64 -0.97 -0.67
N ILE A 101 -11.25 -2.19 -0.28
CA ILE A 101 -10.18 -2.96 -0.92
C ILE A 101 -10.74 -4.30 -1.42
N ALA A 102 -10.43 -4.65 -2.66
CA ALA A 102 -10.70 -5.97 -3.23
C ALA A 102 -9.60 -6.96 -2.83
N LEU A 103 -9.94 -8.03 -2.10
CA LEU A 103 -9.00 -9.09 -1.69
C LEU A 103 -9.04 -10.30 -2.62
#